data_AF-A0A231GSQ7-F1
#
_entry.id   AF-A0A231GSQ7-F1
#
_cell.length_a   1.000
_cell.length_b   1.000
_cell.length_c   1.000
_cell.angle_alpha   90.00
_cell.angle_beta   90.00
_cell.angle_gamma   90.00
#
_symmetry.space_group_name_H-M   'P 1'
#
loop_
_entity.id
_entity.type
_entity.pdbx_description
1 polymer ?
#
loop_
_entity_poly.entity_id
_entity_poly.type
_entity_poly.pdbx_seq_one_letter_code
_entity_poly.pdbx_strand_id
1 'polypeptide(L)'
;MIFADETQQRLTAVIDYTGWREHRIILQMMLSDQFARWKKGNGDYVAQTTFAEFIQDSAADIVSPTAADMLELAQSFQATKSVDFTSSNRISNGQVQLSYRETIDAQAGNAGQLEVPEQFTLHISIWRGGAVVEVKAALRYRIEHQQLRIGYKILHLDDLMRAAFEHVTDEIASKLDSGHGHELVFGPAPAVIEPVK
;
A
#
# COMPACT_ATOMS: atom_id res chain seq x y z
N MET A 1 14.84 9.19 -28.15
CA MET A 1 13.81 8.22 -27.71
C MET A 1 13.80 8.16 -26.19
N ILE A 2 12.63 8.11 -25.57
CA ILE A 2 12.49 7.98 -24.11
C ILE A 2 11.82 6.64 -23.83
N PHE A 3 12.39 5.88 -22.90
CA PHE A 3 11.91 4.56 -22.52
C PHE A 3 11.39 4.59 -21.09
N ALA A 4 10.14 4.19 -20.89
CA ALA A 4 9.50 4.07 -19.59
C ALA A 4 9.49 2.61 -19.15
N ASP A 5 10.34 2.27 -18.19
CA ASP A 5 10.48 0.91 -17.64
C ASP A 5 9.73 0.83 -16.30
N GLU A 6 8.51 0.28 -16.34
CA GLU A 6 7.64 0.11 -15.17
C GLU A 6 8.26 -0.86 -14.16
N THR A 7 8.95 -1.90 -14.63
CA THR A 7 9.51 -2.95 -13.77
C THR A 7 10.67 -2.41 -12.93
N GLN A 8 11.51 -1.58 -13.54
CA GLN A 8 12.64 -0.92 -12.86
C GLN A 8 12.28 0.45 -12.29
N GLN A 9 11.05 0.92 -12.49
CA GLN A 9 10.58 2.22 -12.01
C GLN A 9 11.49 3.37 -12.45
N ARG A 10 11.86 3.39 -13.73
CA ARG A 10 12.78 4.38 -14.29
C ARG A 10 12.38 4.82 -15.69
N LEU A 11 12.76 6.06 -16.01
CA LEU A 11 12.74 6.55 -17.39
C LEU A 11 14.17 6.72 -17.89
N THR A 12 14.43 6.29 -19.12
CA THR A 12 15.73 6.43 -19.78
C THR A 12 15.56 7.15 -21.10
N ALA A 13 16.10 8.36 -21.20
CA ALA A 13 16.24 9.04 -22.49
C ALA A 13 17.54 8.58 -23.16
N VAL A 14 17.44 8.04 -24.37
CA VAL A 14 18.58 7.73 -25.24
C VAL A 14 18.66 8.85 -26.28
N ILE A 15 19.72 9.66 -26.18
CA ILE A 15 19.91 10.86 -27.01
C ILE A 15 20.34 10.44 -28.42
N ASP A 16 21.34 9.58 -28.51
CA ASP A 16 21.91 9.04 -29.75
C ASP A 16 21.28 7.71 -30.15
N TYR A 17 19.94 7.66 -30.20
CA TYR A 17 19.18 6.41 -30.41
C TYR A 17 19.53 5.66 -31.71
N THR A 18 19.80 6.41 -32.78
CA THR A 18 20.23 5.89 -34.09
C THR A 18 21.74 5.65 -34.18
N GLY A 19 22.51 6.05 -33.16
CA GLY A 19 23.96 5.89 -33.06
C GLY A 19 24.36 4.81 -32.04
N TRP A 20 25.41 5.08 -31.27
CA TRP A 20 26.01 4.15 -30.30
C TRP A 20 25.13 3.90 -29.07
N ARG A 21 24.14 4.77 -28.82
CA ARG A 21 23.22 4.73 -27.67
C ARG A 21 23.95 4.85 -26.33
N GLU A 22 25.09 5.55 -26.32
CA GLU A 22 25.92 5.72 -25.13
C GLU A 22 25.46 6.92 -24.29
N HIS A 23 24.86 7.93 -24.92
CA HIS A 23 24.43 9.15 -24.28
C HIS A 23 23.03 8.96 -23.69
N ARG A 24 22.98 8.81 -22.36
CA ARG A 24 21.75 8.48 -21.63
C ARG A 24 21.50 9.43 -20.48
N ILE A 25 20.23 9.76 -20.30
CA ILE A 25 19.73 10.43 -19.09
C ILE A 25 18.79 9.45 -18.41
N ILE A 26 19.05 9.17 -17.13
CA ILE A 26 18.25 8.21 -16.35
C ILE A 26 17.56 8.99 -15.23
N LEU A 27 16.24 8.91 -15.21
CA LEU A 27 15.41 9.32 -14.08
C LEU A 27 15.00 8.05 -13.33
N GLN A 28 15.61 7.82 -12.18
CA GLN A 28 15.22 6.73 -11.28
C GLN A 28 14.17 7.26 -10.30
N MET A 29 12.99 6.64 -10.27
CA MET A 29 12.00 7.00 -9.26
C MET A 29 12.41 6.46 -7.90
N MET A 30 12.34 7.32 -6.89
CA MET A 30 12.60 6.97 -5.50
C MET A 30 11.31 7.08 -4.72
N LEU A 31 11.00 6.06 -3.91
CA LEU A 31 9.86 6.12 -3.00
C LEU A 31 10.04 7.27 -2.00
N SER A 32 8.93 7.89 -1.59
CA SER A 32 8.94 8.79 -0.45
C SER A 32 9.27 8.02 0.84
N ASP A 33 9.81 8.71 1.83
CA ASP A 33 10.19 8.08 3.10
C ASP A 33 8.95 7.55 3.84
N GLN A 34 7.82 8.25 3.72
CA GLN A 34 6.51 7.85 4.26
C GLN A 34 6.02 6.55 3.60
N PHE A 35 5.91 6.54 2.27
CA PHE A 35 5.40 5.37 1.56
C PHE A 35 6.33 4.16 1.69
N ALA A 36 7.66 4.38 1.70
CA ALA A 36 8.63 3.32 1.95
C ALA A 36 8.42 2.68 3.33
N ARG A 37 8.13 3.48 4.37
CA ARG A 37 7.83 3.00 5.72
C ARG A 37 6.56 2.14 5.71
N TRP A 38 5.47 2.64 5.14
CA TRP A 38 4.21 1.90 5.05
C TRP A 38 4.33 0.63 4.22
N LYS A 39 5.04 0.68 3.09
CA LYS A 39 5.31 -0.49 2.25
C LYS A 39 6.14 -1.55 2.96
N LYS A 40 7.09 -1.14 3.82
CA LYS A 40 7.95 -2.06 4.58
C LYS A 40 7.16 -2.91 5.58
N GLY A 41 6.20 -2.33 6.30
CA GLY A 41 5.34 -3.07 7.25
C GLY A 41 4.12 -3.75 6.61
N ASN A 42 3.98 -3.68 5.28
CA ASN A 42 2.81 -4.18 4.58
C ASN A 42 2.71 -5.72 4.65
N GLY A 43 1.67 -6.22 5.32
CA GLY A 43 1.41 -7.65 5.50
C GLY A 43 2.05 -8.26 6.75
N ASP A 44 2.86 -7.49 7.48
CA ASP A 44 3.50 -7.94 8.72
C ASP A 44 2.55 -7.80 9.91
N TYR A 45 2.67 -8.75 10.85
CA TYR A 45 1.93 -8.77 12.11
C TYR A 45 2.89 -8.54 13.27
N VAL A 46 2.76 -7.39 13.93
CA VAL A 46 3.63 -6.99 15.03
C VAL A 46 2.90 -7.04 16.37
N ALA A 47 3.66 -6.92 17.46
CA ALA A 47 3.06 -6.79 18.79
C ALA A 47 2.28 -5.46 18.88
N GLN A 48 1.26 -5.45 19.74
CA GLN A 48 0.39 -4.29 19.93
C GLN A 48 1.17 -3.00 20.23
N THR A 49 2.15 -3.05 21.14
CA THR A 49 3.00 -1.90 21.49
C THR A 49 3.75 -1.36 20.29
N THR A 50 4.35 -2.24 19.49
CA THR A 50 5.06 -1.87 18.26
C THR A 50 4.13 -1.26 17.22
N PHE A 51 2.90 -1.75 17.12
CA PHE A 51 1.90 -1.17 16.22
C PHE A 51 1.48 0.23 16.69
N ALA A 52 1.26 0.43 17.99
CA ALA A 52 0.91 1.73 18.55
C ALA A 52 2.03 2.77 18.32
N GLU A 53 3.28 2.39 18.56
CA GLU A 53 4.46 3.23 18.26
C GLU A 53 4.51 3.61 16.78
N PHE A 54 4.29 2.65 15.89
CA PHE A 54 4.29 2.87 14.45
C PHE A 54 3.20 3.85 14.00
N ILE A 55 1.98 3.72 14.53
CA ILE A 55 0.86 4.64 14.26
C ILE A 55 1.18 6.04 14.79
N GLN A 56 1.79 6.14 15.98
CA GLN A 56 2.20 7.41 16.55
C GLN A 56 3.26 8.12 15.70
N ASP A 57 4.29 7.40 15.24
CA ASP A 57 5.36 7.93 14.38
C ASP A 57 4.89 8.32 12.98
N SER A 58 3.73 7.79 12.56
CA SER A 58 3.13 7.99 11.24
C SER A 58 1.78 8.68 11.32
N ALA A 59 1.48 9.35 12.43
CA ALA A 59 0.17 9.95 12.68
C ALA A 59 -0.21 11.00 11.62
N ALA A 60 0.77 11.76 11.12
CA ALA A 60 0.56 12.77 10.08
C ALA A 60 0.13 12.19 8.73
N ASP A 61 0.37 10.90 8.50
CA ASP A 61 0.05 10.22 7.24
C ASP A 61 -1.42 9.76 7.20
N ILE A 62 -2.06 9.58 8.36
CA ILE A 62 -3.39 8.98 8.50
C ILE A 62 -4.47 10.06 8.47
N VAL A 63 -5.44 9.92 7.58
CA VAL A 63 -6.54 10.89 7.43
C VAL A 63 -7.90 10.36 7.86
N SER A 64 -8.14 9.05 7.79
CA SER A 64 -9.42 8.46 8.21
C SER A 64 -9.28 6.97 8.55
N PRO A 65 -9.76 6.49 9.71
CA PRO A 65 -10.20 7.29 10.86
C PRO A 65 -9.04 8.14 11.41
N THR A 66 -9.29 9.00 12.39
CA THR A 66 -8.23 9.94 12.84
C THR A 66 -7.05 9.17 13.43
N ALA A 67 -5.84 9.74 13.37
CA ALA A 67 -4.67 9.13 13.97
C ALA A 67 -4.85 8.88 15.49
N ALA A 68 -5.63 9.73 16.17
CA ALA A 68 -5.96 9.55 17.59
C ALA A 68 -6.82 8.30 17.80
N ASP A 69 -7.87 8.11 16.98
CA ASP A 69 -8.73 6.92 17.06
C ASP A 69 -7.94 5.65 16.73
N MET A 70 -7.06 5.71 15.72
CA MET A 70 -6.17 4.59 15.37
C MET A 70 -5.19 4.26 16.49
N LEU A 71 -4.68 5.26 17.19
CA LEU A 71 -3.77 5.06 18.32
C LEU A 71 -4.51 4.50 19.54
N GLU A 72 -5.70 5.05 19.85
CA GLU A 72 -6.56 4.53 20.91
C GLU A 72 -6.91 3.08 20.63
N LEU A 73 -7.22 2.73 19.37
CA LEU A 73 -7.42 1.36 18.95
C LEU A 73 -6.18 0.52 19.18
N ALA A 74 -5.03 0.95 18.64
CA ALA A 74 -3.78 0.22 18.82
C ALA A 74 -3.48 -0.06 20.30
N GLN A 75 -3.79 0.86 21.22
CA GLN A 75 -3.52 0.70 22.66
C GLN A 75 -4.58 -0.11 23.41
N SER A 76 -5.86 0.10 23.10
CA SER A 76 -6.99 -0.48 23.84
C SER A 76 -7.51 -1.78 23.27
N PHE A 77 -7.05 -2.18 22.07
CA PHE A 77 -7.53 -3.39 21.41
C PHE A 77 -7.30 -4.62 22.28
N GLN A 78 -8.39 -5.14 22.84
CA GLN A 78 -8.42 -6.39 23.56
C GLN A 78 -9.35 -7.31 22.78
N ALA A 79 -8.80 -8.17 21.93
CA ALA A 79 -9.61 -9.23 21.36
C ALA A 79 -9.80 -10.33 22.38
N THR A 80 -10.91 -10.28 23.09
CA THR A 80 -11.39 -11.42 23.88
C THR A 80 -11.81 -12.50 22.88
N LYS A 81 -11.13 -13.64 22.93
CA LYS A 81 -11.47 -14.80 22.13
C LYS A 81 -12.77 -15.42 22.68
N SER A 82 -13.92 -14.79 22.43
CA SER A 82 -15.22 -15.48 22.46
C SER A 82 -15.32 -16.36 21.22
N VAL A 83 -14.42 -17.35 21.13
CA VAL A 83 -14.59 -18.44 20.19
C VAL A 83 -15.62 -19.35 20.83
N ASP A 84 -16.89 -19.09 20.50
CA ASP A 84 -17.84 -20.17 20.34
C ASP A 84 -17.21 -21.15 19.36
N PHE A 85 -16.62 -22.19 19.93
CA PHE A 85 -16.17 -23.38 19.22
C PHE A 85 -17.42 -24.15 18.77
N THR A 86 -18.33 -23.50 18.02
CA THR A 86 -19.35 -24.22 17.25
C THR A 86 -18.65 -24.76 16.02
N SER A 87 -17.96 -25.87 16.26
CA SER A 87 -17.78 -26.94 15.29
C SER A 87 -19.05 -27.10 14.45
N SER A 88 -19.08 -26.42 13.29
CA SER A 88 -19.94 -26.79 12.18
C SER A 88 -19.05 -27.30 11.06
N ASN A 89 -18.34 -28.38 11.38
CA ASN A 89 -18.06 -29.41 10.39
C ASN A 89 -19.42 -30.05 10.05
N ARG A 90 -20.25 -29.35 9.25
CA ARG A 90 -21.57 -29.81 8.84
C ARG A 90 -21.68 -29.79 7.32
N ILE A 91 -20.78 -30.53 6.69
CA ILE A 91 -21.04 -31.15 5.39
C ILE A 91 -21.53 -32.56 5.69
N SER A 92 -22.76 -32.68 6.19
CA SER A 92 -23.46 -33.95 6.36
C SER A 92 -24.88 -33.64 6.83
N ASN A 93 -25.80 -33.71 5.86
CA ASN A 93 -27.20 -34.11 6.04
C ASN A 93 -28.19 -32.96 6.33
N GLY A 94 -29.23 -32.95 5.49
CA GLY A 94 -30.20 -31.88 5.29
C GLY A 94 -31.01 -31.48 6.52
N GLN A 95 -31.48 -30.23 6.47
CA GLN A 95 -32.23 -29.48 7.47
C GLN A 95 -31.46 -29.13 8.76
N VAL A 96 -31.11 -27.85 8.89
CA VAL A 96 -31.59 -26.99 9.99
C VAL A 96 -31.63 -25.56 9.46
N GLN A 97 -32.80 -24.93 9.48
CA GLN A 97 -32.97 -23.50 9.30
C GLN A 97 -32.65 -22.83 10.64
N LEU A 98 -31.65 -21.95 10.66
CA LEU A 98 -31.33 -21.11 11.81
C LEU A 98 -31.31 -19.66 11.34
N SER A 99 -32.41 -18.97 11.62
CA SER A 99 -32.48 -17.51 11.64
C SER A 99 -31.55 -17.00 12.74
N TYR A 100 -30.34 -16.58 12.38
CA TYR A 100 -29.41 -15.96 13.31
C TYR A 100 -29.63 -14.45 13.30
N ARG A 101 -30.30 -13.96 14.34
CA ARG A 101 -30.41 -12.54 14.66
C ARG A 101 -29.15 -12.21 15.45
N GLU A 102 -28.18 -11.59 14.78
CA GLU A 102 -26.90 -11.19 15.37
C GLU A 102 -27.16 -9.97 16.28
N THR A 103 -27.22 -10.21 17.58
CA THR A 103 -27.17 -9.17 18.61
C THR A 103 -25.79 -9.28 19.24
N ILE A 104 -24.85 -8.46 18.76
CA ILE A 104 -23.56 -8.23 19.44
C ILE A 104 -23.84 -7.27 20.60
N ASP A 105 -24.27 -7.81 21.73
CA ASP A 105 -24.29 -7.09 23.01
C ASP A 105 -22.91 -7.21 23.67
N ALA A 106 -22.01 -6.30 23.30
CA ALA A 106 -20.85 -5.98 24.12
C ALA A 106 -21.26 -4.87 25.11
N GLN A 107 -21.67 -5.24 26.33
CA GLN A 107 -21.92 -4.29 27.41
C GLN A 107 -20.95 -4.51 28.59
N ALA A 108 -20.05 -3.55 28.79
CA ALA A 108 -19.61 -3.04 30.08
C ALA A 108 -18.94 -1.66 29.89
N GLY A 109 -19.49 -0.61 30.50
CA GLY A 109 -19.07 0.81 30.37
C GLY A 109 -17.62 1.09 30.78
N ASN A 110 -16.94 2.15 30.33
CA ASN A 110 -17.40 3.53 30.13
C ASN A 110 -16.64 4.21 28.96
N ALA A 111 -16.56 3.54 27.81
CA ALA A 111 -16.12 4.08 26.51
C ALA A 111 -16.78 3.20 25.44
N GLY A 112 -17.92 3.65 24.92
CA GLY A 112 -18.79 2.85 24.06
C GLY A 112 -18.10 2.43 22.77
N GLN A 113 -18.06 1.12 22.52
CA GLN A 113 -17.74 0.45 21.24
C GLN A 113 -16.74 1.19 20.36
N LEU A 114 -15.44 0.98 20.62
CA LEU A 114 -14.44 1.25 19.60
C LEU A 114 -14.59 0.18 18.51
N GLU A 115 -15.42 0.49 17.51
CA GLU A 115 -15.57 -0.35 16.33
C GLU A 115 -14.22 -0.40 15.59
N VAL A 116 -13.69 -1.60 15.41
CA VAL A 116 -12.41 -1.80 14.75
C VAL A 116 -12.61 -1.53 13.27
N PRO A 117 -11.98 -0.50 12.68
CA PRO A 117 -12.18 -0.17 11.28
C PRO A 117 -11.55 -1.28 10.43
N GLU A 118 -12.28 -1.74 9.42
CA GLU A 118 -11.75 -2.72 8.47
C GLU A 118 -10.61 -2.13 7.61
N GLN A 119 -10.64 -0.80 7.42
CA GLN A 119 -9.69 -0.07 6.60
C GLN A 119 -9.43 1.33 7.17
N PHE A 120 -8.24 1.85 6.86
CA PHE A 120 -7.86 3.23 7.07
C PHE A 120 -7.24 3.81 5.80
N THR A 121 -7.31 5.12 5.67
CA THR A 121 -6.84 5.89 4.53
C THR A 121 -5.66 6.74 4.96
N LEU A 122 -4.61 6.67 4.16
CA LEU A 122 -3.42 7.50 4.23
C LEU A 122 -3.49 8.57 3.15
N HIS A 123 -2.88 9.72 3.40
CA HIS A 123 -2.72 10.78 2.42
C HIS A 123 -1.24 11.13 2.31
N ILE A 124 -0.52 10.37 1.48
CA ILE A 124 0.94 10.41 1.35
C ILE A 124 1.37 10.38 -0.11
N SER A 125 2.57 10.87 -0.41
CA SER A 125 3.12 10.75 -1.77
C SER A 125 3.81 9.40 -1.97
N ILE A 126 3.67 8.79 -3.14
CA ILE A 126 4.36 7.52 -3.46
C ILE A 126 5.83 7.79 -3.80
N TRP A 127 6.09 8.76 -4.68
CA TRP A 127 7.43 9.15 -5.10
C TRP A 127 7.93 10.35 -4.32
N ARG A 128 9.24 10.46 -4.11
CA ARG A 128 9.83 11.63 -3.49
C ARG A 128 9.58 12.88 -4.35
N GLY A 129 8.91 13.88 -3.78
CA GLY A 129 8.57 15.12 -4.49
C GLY A 129 7.38 14.98 -5.46
N GLY A 130 6.68 13.85 -5.46
CA GLY A 130 5.48 13.65 -6.25
C GLY A 130 4.22 14.24 -5.61
N ALA A 131 3.10 14.12 -6.31
CA ALA A 131 1.79 14.46 -5.76
C ALA A 131 1.42 13.53 -4.59
N VAL A 132 0.64 14.07 -3.66
CA VAL A 132 0.07 13.30 -2.54
C VAL A 132 -1.18 12.57 -3.05
N VAL A 133 -1.31 11.29 -2.69
CA VAL A 133 -2.41 10.43 -3.13
C VAL A 133 -3.05 9.73 -1.93
N GLU A 134 -4.29 9.29 -2.10
CA GLU A 134 -4.95 8.45 -1.12
C GLU A 134 -4.47 7.00 -1.24
N VAL A 135 -4.00 6.44 -0.13
CA VAL A 135 -3.59 5.04 -0.03
C VAL A 135 -4.46 4.36 1.00
N LYS A 136 -5.27 3.38 0.59
CA LYS A 136 -6.11 2.62 1.50
C LYS A 136 -5.38 1.37 2.00
N ALA A 137 -5.50 1.10 3.28
CA ALA A 137 -4.94 -0.10 3.91
C ALA A 137 -5.99 -0.77 4.77
N ALA A 138 -6.12 -2.10 4.63
CA ALA A 138 -6.98 -2.90 5.49
C ALA A 138 -6.27 -3.22 6.80
N LEU A 139 -6.91 -2.93 7.93
CA LEU A 139 -6.42 -3.33 9.24
C LEU A 139 -6.57 -4.86 9.39
N ARG A 140 -5.56 -5.51 9.94
CA ARG A 140 -5.54 -6.96 10.14
C ARG A 140 -5.07 -7.28 11.55
N TYR A 141 -5.62 -8.31 12.14
CA TYR A 141 -5.15 -8.82 13.42
C TYR A 141 -5.25 -10.33 13.48
N ARG A 142 -4.46 -10.93 14.36
CA ARG A 142 -4.47 -12.37 14.66
C ARG A 142 -4.26 -12.57 16.16
N ILE A 143 -4.83 -13.64 16.68
CA ILE A 143 -4.63 -14.07 18.07
C ILE A 143 -3.99 -15.45 18.03
N GLU A 144 -2.72 -15.53 18.39
CA GLU A 144 -1.94 -16.77 18.42
C GLU A 144 -1.34 -16.91 19.82
N HIS A 145 -1.49 -18.09 20.44
CA HIS A 145 -0.99 -18.36 21.80
C HIS A 145 -1.35 -17.30 22.85
N GLN A 146 -2.59 -16.81 22.83
CA GLN A 146 -3.09 -15.75 23.73
C GLN A 146 -2.41 -14.38 23.53
N GLN A 147 -1.65 -14.20 22.45
CA GLN A 147 -1.03 -12.93 22.08
C GLN A 147 -1.73 -12.33 20.86
N LEU A 148 -2.14 -11.07 21.01
CA LEU A 148 -2.63 -10.27 19.90
C LEU A 148 -1.47 -9.80 19.04
N ARG A 149 -1.61 -9.97 17.73
CA ARG A 149 -0.75 -9.35 16.72
C ARG A 149 -1.59 -8.50 15.78
N ILE A 150 -1.14 -7.29 15.52
CA ILE A 150 -1.83 -6.32 14.66
C ILE A 150 -0.92 -6.00 13.47
N GLY A 151 -1.52 -5.77 12.31
CA GLY A 151 -0.85 -5.43 11.08
C GLY A 151 -1.80 -4.74 10.12
N TYR A 152 -1.33 -4.46 8.92
CA TYR A 152 -2.16 -3.89 7.87
C TYR A 152 -1.75 -4.43 6.51
N LYS A 153 -2.66 -4.31 5.53
CA LYS A 153 -2.39 -4.61 4.13
C LYS A 153 -2.83 -3.46 3.26
N ILE A 154 -1.88 -2.81 2.59
CA ILE A 154 -2.13 -1.82 1.54
C ILE A 154 -2.96 -2.49 0.45
N LEU A 155 -4.11 -1.91 0.16
CA LEU A 155 -5.03 -2.41 -0.84
C LEU A 155 -4.50 -2.06 -2.23
N HIS A 156 -4.60 -3.01 -3.16
CA HIS A 156 -4.21 -2.82 -4.56
C HIS A 156 -2.81 -2.24 -4.75
N LEU A 157 -1.83 -2.67 -3.94
CA LEU A 157 -0.47 -2.11 -3.96
C LEU A 157 0.15 -2.11 -5.37
N ASP A 158 -0.02 -3.19 -6.14
CA ASP A 158 0.55 -3.30 -7.48
C ASP A 158 -0.11 -2.30 -8.45
N ASP A 159 -1.44 -2.17 -8.40
CA ASP A 159 -2.19 -1.22 -9.22
C ASP A 159 -1.85 0.23 -8.83
N LEU A 160 -1.70 0.50 -7.54
CA LEU A 160 -1.29 1.79 -7.00
C LEU A 160 0.11 2.20 -7.50
N MET A 161 1.06 1.26 -7.48
CA MET A 161 2.41 1.49 -7.99
C MET A 161 2.43 1.73 -9.50
N ARG A 162 1.64 0.96 -10.26
CA ARG A 162 1.48 1.12 -11.71
C ARG A 162 0.90 2.50 -12.04
N ALA A 163 -0.22 2.86 -11.41
CA ALA A 163 -0.87 4.15 -11.62
C ALA A 163 0.05 5.33 -11.26
N ALA A 164 0.84 5.19 -10.19
CA ALA A 164 1.81 6.21 -9.80
C ALA A 164 2.95 6.37 -10.81
N PHE A 165 3.36 5.29 -11.47
CA PHE A 165 4.35 5.38 -12.55
C PHE A 165 3.76 6.02 -13.79
N GLU A 166 2.58 5.56 -14.19
CA GLU A 166 1.84 6.06 -15.36
C GLU A 166 1.59 7.57 -15.25
N HIS A 167 1.21 8.05 -14.08
CA HIS A 167 1.02 9.48 -13.82
C HIS A 167 2.29 10.30 -14.10
N VAL A 168 3.46 9.81 -13.67
CA VAL A 168 4.75 10.48 -13.92
C VAL A 168 5.11 10.42 -15.40
N THR A 169 4.86 9.29 -16.07
CA THR A 169 5.13 9.17 -17.51
C THR A 169 4.24 10.09 -18.33
N ASP A 170 2.97 10.23 -17.95
CA ASP A 170 2.01 11.14 -18.60
C ASP A 170 2.38 12.60 -18.37
N GLU A 171 2.79 12.95 -17.15
CA GLU A 171 3.27 14.30 -16.84
C GLU A 171 4.49 14.66 -17.71
N ILE A 172 5.44 13.74 -17.85
CA ILE A 172 6.62 13.93 -18.71
C ILE A 172 6.21 14.01 -20.18
N ALA A 173 5.32 13.13 -20.65
CA ALA A 173 4.79 13.15 -22.01
C ALA A 173 4.12 14.49 -22.34
N SER A 174 3.37 15.05 -21.41
CA SER A 174 2.68 16.34 -21.58
C SER A 174 3.62 17.55 -21.67
N LYS A 175 4.79 17.45 -21.02
CA LYS A 175 5.81 18.52 -20.96
C LYS A 175 6.87 18.41 -22.06
N LEU A 176 6.94 17.28 -22.76
CA LEU A 176 7.84 17.10 -23.89
C LEU A 176 7.31 17.92 -25.07
N ASP A 177 8.16 18.77 -25.64
CA ASP A 177 7.82 19.53 -26.83
C ASP A 177 7.56 18.57 -28.00
N SER A 178 6.28 18.41 -28.37
CA SER A 178 5.85 17.58 -29.50
C SER A 178 6.48 17.99 -30.85
N GLY A 179 7.11 19.17 -30.92
CA GLY A 179 7.79 19.71 -32.11
C GLY A 179 9.19 19.15 -32.37
N HIS A 180 9.82 18.43 -31.43
CA HIS A 180 11.22 17.99 -31.53
C HIS A 180 11.40 16.47 -31.71
N GLY A 181 10.33 15.73 -32.04
CA GLY A 181 10.43 14.30 -32.36
C GLY A 181 10.78 13.39 -31.18
N HIS A 182 10.43 13.81 -29.96
CA HIS A 182 10.58 12.98 -28.77
C HIS A 182 9.44 11.95 -28.72
N GLU A 183 9.77 10.68 -28.90
CA GLU A 183 8.82 9.57 -28.74
C GLU A 183 9.07 8.85 -27.40
N LEU A 184 7.98 8.59 -26.68
CA LEU A 184 7.95 7.80 -25.45
C LEU A 184 7.50 6.37 -25.77
N VAL A 185 8.29 5.40 -25.35
CA VAL A 185 8.07 3.98 -25.57
C VAL A 185 8.03 3.26 -24.23
N PHE A 186 7.04 2.41 -24.02
CA PHE A 186 6.99 1.55 -22.83
C PHE A 186 7.92 0.35 -22.97
N GLY A 187 8.70 0.07 -21.93
CA GLY A 187 9.65 -1.04 -21.87
C GLY A 187 11.09 -0.61 -21.57
N PRO A 188 12.00 -1.58 -21.44
CA PRO A 188 13.39 -1.31 -21.13
C PRO A 188 14.10 -0.61 -22.30
N ALA A 189 14.97 0.36 -21.99
CA ALA A 189 15.82 0.97 -23.01
C ALA A 189 16.77 -0.09 -23.62
N PRO A 190 17.00 -0.06 -24.94
CA PRO A 190 17.91 -0.99 -25.59
C PRO A 190 19.34 -0.81 -25.06
N ALA A 191 20.15 -1.86 -25.17
CA ALA A 191 21.57 -1.83 -24.79
C ALA A 191 22.37 -0.83 -25.64
N VAL A 192 23.53 -0.43 -25.11
CA VAL A 192 24.56 0.30 -25.87
C VAL A 192 25.04 -0.60 -26.99
N ILE A 193 25.27 -0.03 -28.17
CA ILE A 193 25.85 -0.78 -29.29
C ILE A 193 27.37 -0.77 -29.09
N GLU A 194 27.96 -1.94 -28.87
CA GLU A 194 29.42 -2.06 -28.76
C GLU A 194 30.06 -2.21 -30.15
N PRO A 195 31.26 -1.63 -30.38
CA PRO A 195 32.00 -1.89 -31.60
C PRO A 195 32.42 -3.37 -31.65
N VAL A 196 32.24 -4.00 -32.81
CA VAL A 196 32.77 -5.35 -33.05
C VAL A 196 34.29 -5.27 -32.96
N LYS A 197 34.87 -6.04 -32.03
CA LYS A 197 36.33 -6.16 -31.84
C LYS A 197 37.01 -6.89 -32.99
#